data_AF-A0ABD0JLX4-F1
#
_entry.id   AF-A0ABD0JLX4-F1
#
_cell.length_a   1.000
_cell.length_b   1.000
_cell.length_c   1.000
_cell.angle_alpha   90.00
_cell.angle_beta   90.00
_cell.angle_gamma   90.00
#
_symmetry.space_group_name_H-M   'P 1'
#
loop_
_entity.id
_entity.type
_entity.pdbx_description
1 polymer ?
#
loop_
_entity_poly.entity_id
_entity_poly.type
_entity_poly.pdbx_seq_one_letter_code
_entity_poly.pdbx_strand_id
1 'polypeptide(L)'
;TENLSCSLQSKQTTCEGATKAAELCLKNLNNQRLDEAFSRFFEEARKKADANQVDEPRLPRGKRPPKRIDDGASSYMSPDVESYYRQQYFEAIDTVSGASEDRFHKKNFLVARQIEQVLTSGKGLDDTDIPSTYAADLNIKNLKVQLQVLSGALPADKTVTVESVVNVLR
;
A
#
# COMPACT_ATOMS: atom_id res chain seq x y z
N THR A 1 -2.06 9.26 1.98
CA THR A 1 -1.21 8.70 0.90
C THR A 1 0.18 9.32 0.90
N GLU A 2 0.33 10.66 1.01
CA GLU A 2 1.67 11.30 1.06
C GLU A 2 2.57 10.78 2.18
N ASN A 3 2.05 10.62 3.40
CA ASN A 3 2.84 10.09 4.52
C ASN A 3 3.45 8.71 4.22
N LEU A 4 2.67 7.81 3.60
CA LEU A 4 3.18 6.52 3.16
C LEU A 4 4.29 6.71 2.12
N SER A 5 4.09 7.58 1.13
CA SER A 5 5.11 7.87 0.11
C SER A 5 6.41 8.39 0.73
N CYS A 6 6.34 9.36 1.64
CA CYS A 6 7.49 9.89 2.36
C CYS A 6 8.19 8.80 3.19
N SER A 7 7.42 7.96 3.89
CA SER A 7 7.98 6.83 4.63
C SER A 7 8.68 5.83 3.70
N LEU A 8 8.12 5.49 2.55
CA LEU A 8 8.72 4.55 1.61
C LEU A 8 9.98 5.09 0.92
N GLN A 9 10.10 6.41 0.80
CA GLN A 9 11.26 7.06 0.17
C GLN A 9 12.41 7.32 1.16
N SER A 10 12.22 7.08 2.46
CA SER A 10 13.28 7.22 3.44
C SER A 10 14.38 6.17 3.23
N LYS A 11 15.64 6.60 3.38
CA LYS A 11 16.83 5.74 3.21
C LYS A 11 16.93 4.63 4.24
N GLN A 12 16.26 4.79 5.39
CA GLN A 12 16.31 3.84 6.51
C GLN A 12 15.06 2.97 6.60
N THR A 13 14.25 2.93 5.55
CA THR A 13 13.00 2.19 5.58
C THR A 13 13.25 0.70 5.44
N THR A 14 12.78 -0.04 6.43
CA THR A 14 12.77 -1.51 6.41
C THR A 14 11.54 -2.03 5.68
N CYS A 15 11.60 -3.23 5.13
CA CYS A 15 10.44 -3.93 4.55
C CYS A 15 9.33 -4.10 5.58
N GLU A 16 9.68 -4.40 6.84
CA GLU A 16 8.73 -4.45 7.95
C GLU A 16 8.07 -3.08 8.21
N GLY A 17 8.86 -2.01 8.26
CA GLY A 17 8.37 -0.65 8.46
C GLY A 17 7.48 -0.17 7.31
N ALA A 18 7.86 -0.49 6.08
CA ALA A 18 7.07 -0.22 4.88
C ALA A 18 5.71 -0.94 4.92
N THR A 19 5.68 -2.21 5.35
CA THR A 19 4.44 -2.98 5.49
C THR A 19 3.51 -2.35 6.52
N LYS A 20 4.03 -2.02 7.71
CA LYS A 20 3.25 -1.36 8.77
C LYS A 20 2.71 -0.01 8.36
N ALA A 21 3.53 0.80 7.67
CA ALA A 21 3.10 2.09 7.15
C ALA A 21 1.97 1.93 6.11
N ALA A 22 2.06 0.91 5.25
CA ALA A 22 1.04 0.60 4.28
C ALA A 22 -0.27 0.14 4.95
N GLU A 23 -0.20 -0.75 5.93
CA GLU A 23 -1.36 -1.20 6.72
C GLU A 23 -2.07 -0.04 7.42
N LEU A 24 -1.31 0.90 8.00
CA LEU A 24 -1.88 2.10 8.61
C LEU A 24 -2.58 2.98 7.58
N CYS A 25 -1.98 3.14 6.40
CA CYS A 25 -2.58 3.88 5.29
C CYS A 25 -3.87 3.20 4.80
N LEU A 26 -3.89 1.88 4.67
CA LEU A 26 -5.06 1.09 4.29
C LEU A 26 -6.20 1.23 5.30
N LYS A 27 -5.89 1.18 6.61
CA LYS A 27 -6.89 1.44 7.66
C LYS A 27 -7.52 2.82 7.51
N ASN A 28 -6.72 3.84 7.19
CA ASN A 28 -7.23 5.19 6.95
C ASN A 28 -8.13 5.24 5.71
N LEU A 29 -7.71 4.64 4.60
CA LEU A 29 -8.50 4.57 3.36
C LEU A 29 -9.83 3.84 3.57
N ASN A 30 -9.84 2.75 4.33
CA ASN A 30 -11.06 2.03 4.68
C ASN A 30 -12.03 2.89 5.50
N ASN A 31 -11.52 3.71 6.42
CA ASN A 31 -12.36 4.67 7.14
C ASN A 31 -12.91 5.77 6.22
N GLN A 32 -12.13 6.19 5.21
CA GLN A 32 -12.60 7.15 4.20
C GLN A 32 -13.67 6.55 3.28
N ARG A 33 -13.70 5.23 3.11
CA ARG A 33 -14.72 4.52 2.33
C ARG A 33 -16.10 4.47 2.99
N LEU A 34 -16.27 4.98 4.21
CA LEU A 34 -17.57 5.03 4.88
C LEU A 34 -18.47 6.10 4.25
N ASP A 35 -19.78 5.83 4.22
CA ASP A 35 -20.77 6.78 3.69
C ASP A 35 -20.73 8.13 4.41
N GLU A 36 -20.56 8.11 5.73
CA GLU A 36 -20.41 9.33 6.54
C GLU A 36 -19.17 10.16 6.13
N ALA A 37 -18.09 9.49 5.76
CA ALA A 37 -16.86 10.16 5.33
C ALA A 37 -17.05 10.81 3.96
N PHE A 38 -17.76 10.14 3.05
CA PHE A 38 -18.15 10.72 1.77
C PHE A 38 -19.07 11.93 1.95
N SER A 39 -20.11 11.85 2.78
CA SER A 39 -21.03 12.98 3.00
C SER A 39 -20.29 14.22 3.53
N ARG A 40 -19.37 14.04 4.50
CA ARG A 40 -18.53 15.14 5.00
C ARG A 40 -17.64 15.72 3.90
N PHE A 41 -16.99 14.86 3.12
CA PHE A 41 -16.15 15.28 2.00
C PHE A 41 -16.95 16.09 0.96
N PHE A 42 -18.13 15.61 0.59
CA PHE A 42 -18.99 16.24 -0.41
C PHE A 42 -19.52 17.60 0.07
N GLU A 43 -19.95 17.70 1.34
CA GLU A 43 -20.34 18.97 1.94
C GLU A 43 -19.19 19.98 1.99
N GLU A 44 -17.99 19.55 2.38
CA GLU A 44 -16.80 20.41 2.38
C GLU A 44 -16.45 20.89 0.98
N ALA A 45 -16.55 20.01 -0.03
CA ALA A 45 -16.33 20.38 -1.41
C ALA A 45 -17.33 21.44 -1.87
N ARG A 46 -18.61 21.30 -1.52
CA ARG A 46 -19.66 22.30 -1.83
C ARG A 46 -19.40 23.64 -1.14
N LYS A 47 -19.09 23.64 0.15
CA LYS A 47 -18.72 24.85 0.90
C LYS A 47 -17.51 25.56 0.27
N LYS A 48 -16.52 24.81 -0.19
CA LYS A 48 -15.35 25.36 -0.91
C LYS A 48 -15.72 25.91 -2.28
N ALA A 49 -16.61 25.27 -3.02
CA ALA A 49 -17.11 25.79 -4.30
C ALA A 49 -17.81 27.14 -4.10
N ASP A 50 -18.71 27.23 -3.12
CA ASP A 50 -19.42 28.46 -2.76
C ASP A 50 -18.45 29.58 -2.36
N ALA A 51 -17.47 29.27 -1.51
CA ALA A 51 -16.46 30.23 -1.07
C ALA A 51 -15.58 30.77 -2.22
N ASN A 52 -15.35 29.95 -3.25
CA ASN A 52 -14.56 30.34 -4.42
C ASN A 52 -15.43 30.81 -5.60
N GLN A 53 -16.75 30.94 -5.42
CA GLN A 53 -17.71 31.33 -6.46
C GLN A 53 -17.62 30.45 -7.73
N VAL A 54 -17.35 29.16 -7.53
CA VAL A 54 -17.33 28.16 -8.61
C VAL A 54 -18.72 27.53 -8.70
N ASP A 55 -19.12 27.12 -9.91
CA ASP A 55 -20.38 26.43 -10.14
C ASP A 55 -20.53 25.19 -9.24
N GLU A 56 -21.77 24.95 -8.78
CA GLU A 56 -22.11 23.74 -8.03
C GLU A 56 -21.81 22.46 -8.84
N PRO A 57 -21.54 21.33 -8.16
CA PRO A 57 -21.37 20.04 -8.83
C PRO A 57 -22.60 19.68 -9.69
N ARG A 58 -22.37 19.22 -10.92
CA ARG A 58 -23.44 18.82 -11.86
C ARG A 58 -23.11 17.49 -12.50
N LEU A 59 -24.17 16.77 -12.90
CA LEU A 59 -24.02 15.55 -13.66
C LEU A 59 -23.35 15.85 -15.02
N PRO A 60 -22.36 15.04 -15.44
CA PRO A 60 -21.80 15.17 -16.78
C PRO A 60 -22.89 14.95 -17.83
N ARG A 61 -22.68 15.54 -19.01
CA ARG A 61 -23.58 15.32 -20.15
C ARG A 61 -23.60 13.84 -20.53
N GLY A 62 -24.78 13.23 -20.49
CA GLY A 62 -24.98 11.86 -20.94
C GLY A 62 -24.57 11.68 -22.40
N LYS A 63 -23.68 10.73 -22.65
CA LYS A 63 -23.27 10.37 -24.01
C LYS A 63 -24.28 9.37 -24.57
N ARG A 64 -24.90 9.70 -25.69
CA ARG A 64 -25.74 8.74 -26.41
C ARG A 64 -24.84 7.86 -27.27
N PRO A 65 -24.95 6.52 -27.20
CA PRO A 65 -24.20 5.65 -28.10
C PRO A 65 -24.57 5.95 -29.56
N PRO A 66 -23.60 5.82 -30.51
CA PRO A 66 -23.89 6.01 -31.93
C PRO A 66 -24.95 5.00 -32.41
N LYS A 67 -25.94 5.47 -33.19
CA LYS A 67 -27.05 4.65 -33.74
C LYS A 67 -26.60 3.43 -34.54
N ARG A 68 -25.35 3.39 -34.99
CA ARG A 68 -24.78 2.25 -35.72
C ARG A 68 -24.40 1.06 -34.83
N ILE A 69 -24.22 1.29 -33.53
CA ILE A 69 -23.73 0.29 -32.57
C ILE A 69 -24.87 -0.27 -31.71
N ASP A 70 -25.87 0.57 -31.42
CA ASP A 70 -27.03 0.23 -30.61
C ASP A 70 -28.24 1.03 -31.12
N ASP A 71 -29.45 0.47 -31.01
CA ASP A 71 -30.72 1.00 -31.55
C ASP A 71 -31.22 2.24 -30.79
N GLY A 72 -30.31 2.91 -30.09
CA GLY A 72 -30.53 4.16 -29.38
C GLY A 72 -30.97 3.98 -27.93
N ALA A 73 -30.59 2.88 -27.27
CA ALA A 73 -30.83 2.70 -25.84
C ALA A 73 -30.22 3.87 -25.04
N SER A 74 -30.88 4.22 -23.92
CA SER A 74 -30.39 5.25 -23.01
C SER A 74 -29.12 4.75 -22.31
N SER A 75 -28.05 5.54 -22.37
CA SER A 75 -26.88 5.29 -21.52
C SER A 75 -27.28 5.34 -20.05
N TYR A 76 -26.68 4.49 -19.22
CA TYR A 76 -26.78 4.62 -17.78
C TYR A 76 -26.35 6.04 -17.37
N MET A 77 -27.20 6.67 -16.57
CA MET A 77 -26.97 7.97 -15.95
C MET A 77 -27.28 7.81 -14.48
N SER A 78 -26.39 8.30 -13.61
CA SER A 78 -26.66 8.34 -12.19
C SER A 78 -27.91 9.19 -11.91
N PRO A 79 -28.77 8.77 -10.97
CA PRO A 79 -30.05 9.43 -10.70
C PRO A 79 -29.85 10.85 -10.17
N ASP A 80 -28.77 11.09 -9.44
CA ASP A 80 -28.44 12.36 -8.83
C ASP A 80 -26.92 12.61 -8.82
N VAL A 81 -26.54 13.87 -8.63
CA VAL A 81 -25.15 14.34 -8.63
C VAL A 81 -24.34 13.68 -7.52
N GLU A 82 -24.93 13.52 -6.33
CA GLU A 82 -24.24 12.97 -5.17
C GLU A 82 -23.91 11.49 -5.37
N SER A 83 -24.86 10.70 -5.86
CA SER A 83 -24.64 9.29 -6.23
C SER A 83 -23.55 9.12 -7.29
N TYR A 84 -23.47 10.03 -8.27
CA TYR A 84 -22.41 10.00 -9.29
C TYR A 84 -21.03 10.19 -8.67
N TYR A 85 -20.85 11.23 -7.86
CA TYR A 85 -19.56 11.50 -7.23
C TYR A 85 -19.22 10.51 -6.12
N ARG A 86 -20.22 9.94 -5.43
CA ARG A 86 -20.04 8.84 -4.47
C ARG A 86 -19.43 7.62 -5.13
N GLN A 87 -19.94 7.24 -6.30
CA GLN A 87 -19.37 6.12 -7.06
C GLN A 87 -17.90 6.36 -7.39
N GLN A 88 -17.57 7.55 -7.93
CA GLN A 88 -16.18 7.89 -8.27
C GLN A 88 -15.27 7.94 -7.05
N TYR A 89 -15.76 8.49 -5.94
CA TYR A 89 -15.03 8.59 -4.69
C TYR A 89 -14.63 7.21 -4.16
N PHE A 90 -15.58 6.28 -4.11
CA PHE A 90 -15.30 4.91 -3.70
C PHE A 90 -14.45 4.14 -4.70
N GLU A 91 -14.67 4.31 -6.00
CA GLU A 91 -13.82 3.71 -7.03
C GLU A 91 -12.36 4.13 -6.88
N ALA A 92 -12.11 5.42 -6.60
CA ALA A 92 -10.76 5.93 -6.37
C ALA A 92 -10.12 5.32 -5.11
N ILE A 93 -10.86 5.25 -4.00
CA ILE A 93 -10.38 4.64 -2.75
C ILE A 93 -10.10 3.15 -2.94
N ASP A 94 -11.01 2.43 -3.58
CA ASP A 94 -10.90 0.99 -3.81
C ASP A 94 -9.72 0.68 -4.73
N THR A 95 -9.52 1.49 -5.77
CA THR A 95 -8.36 1.35 -6.67
C THR A 95 -7.04 1.54 -5.94
N VAL A 96 -6.92 2.59 -5.12
CA VAL A 96 -5.68 2.87 -4.38
C VAL A 96 -5.43 1.82 -3.28
N SER A 97 -6.49 1.38 -2.61
CA SER A 97 -6.41 0.36 -1.56
C SER A 97 -5.99 -0.98 -2.16
N GLY A 98 -6.64 -1.42 -3.23
CA GLY A 98 -6.29 -2.63 -3.96
C GLY A 98 -4.87 -2.60 -4.51
N ALA A 99 -4.44 -1.50 -5.14
CA ALA A 99 -3.06 -1.36 -5.61
C ALA A 99 -2.02 -1.40 -4.48
N SER A 100 -2.37 -0.87 -3.30
CA SER A 100 -1.49 -0.91 -2.13
C SER A 100 -1.42 -2.33 -1.56
N GLU A 101 -2.55 -3.00 -1.38
CA GLU A 101 -2.62 -4.39 -0.93
C GLU A 101 -1.84 -5.31 -1.86
N ASP A 102 -2.09 -5.20 -3.17
CA ASP A 102 -1.37 -5.95 -4.19
C ASP A 102 0.13 -5.77 -4.06
N ARG A 103 0.61 -4.53 -3.90
CA ARG A 103 2.05 -4.24 -3.84
C ARG A 103 2.73 -4.89 -2.64
N PHE A 104 2.13 -4.82 -1.46
CA PHE A 104 2.75 -5.28 -0.20
C PHE A 104 2.49 -6.76 0.09
N HIS A 105 1.47 -7.38 -0.52
CA HIS A 105 1.19 -8.82 -0.39
C HIS A 105 1.73 -9.67 -1.55
N LYS A 106 2.45 -9.09 -2.53
CA LYS A 106 3.12 -9.92 -3.55
C LYS A 106 4.11 -10.87 -2.88
N LYS A 107 4.12 -12.12 -3.35
CA LYS A 107 5.05 -13.16 -2.91
C LYS A 107 6.50 -12.65 -2.82
N ASN A 108 6.97 -11.92 -3.83
CA ASN A 108 8.36 -11.42 -3.86
C ASN A 108 8.67 -10.42 -2.73
N PHE A 109 7.70 -9.59 -2.34
CA PHE A 109 7.88 -8.63 -1.25
C PHE A 109 7.90 -9.35 0.11
N LEU A 110 7.09 -10.40 0.28
CA LEU A 110 7.12 -11.25 1.47
C LEU A 110 8.48 -11.94 1.65
N VAL A 111 9.07 -12.42 0.57
CA VAL A 111 10.43 -13.00 0.61
C VAL A 111 11.46 -11.97 1.05
N ALA A 112 11.42 -10.75 0.49
CA ALA A 112 12.33 -9.68 0.88
C ALA A 112 12.19 -9.33 2.36
N ARG A 113 10.96 -9.29 2.87
CA ARG A 113 10.65 -9.09 4.29
C ARG A 113 11.22 -10.21 5.17
N GLN A 114 11.06 -11.47 4.77
CA GLN A 114 11.61 -12.62 5.50
C GLN A 114 13.13 -12.57 5.56
N ILE A 115 13.80 -12.28 4.44
CA ILE A 115 15.26 -12.15 4.39
C ILE A 115 15.73 -11.02 5.30
N GLU A 116 15.09 -9.85 5.26
CA GLU A 116 15.40 -8.74 6.15
C GLU A 116 15.23 -9.12 7.62
N GLN A 117 14.14 -9.82 7.97
CA GLN A 117 13.87 -10.26 9.34
C GLN A 117 14.94 -11.23 9.86
N VAL A 118 15.38 -12.17 9.02
CA VAL A 118 16.46 -13.12 9.37
C VAL A 118 17.78 -12.38 9.61
N LEU A 119 18.14 -11.44 8.74
CA LEU A 119 19.38 -10.68 8.85
C LEU A 119 19.40 -9.74 10.07
N THR A 120 18.26 -9.14 10.39
CA THR A 120 18.15 -8.14 11.46
C THR A 120 17.95 -8.77 12.84
N SER A 121 17.26 -9.92 12.92
CA SER A 121 17.01 -10.59 14.20
C SER A 121 18.15 -11.50 14.64
N GLY A 122 18.97 -11.99 13.71
CA GLY A 122 20.04 -12.96 13.99
C GLY A 122 19.55 -14.30 14.57
N LYS A 123 18.23 -14.48 14.73
CA LYS A 123 17.63 -15.72 15.20
C LYS A 123 17.59 -16.69 14.03
N GLY A 124 17.95 -17.94 14.31
CA GLY A 124 18.16 -18.97 13.31
C GLY A 124 16.99 -19.13 12.36
N LEU A 125 17.31 -19.42 11.11
CA LEU A 125 16.36 -19.85 10.08
C LEU A 125 15.74 -21.19 10.48
N ASP A 126 14.41 -21.24 10.56
CA ASP A 126 13.71 -22.51 10.40
C ASP A 126 13.66 -22.85 8.89
N ASP A 127 13.72 -24.15 8.55
CA ASP A 127 13.80 -24.60 7.14
C ASP A 127 12.57 -24.18 6.29
N THR A 128 11.55 -23.59 6.91
CA THR A 128 10.34 -23.04 6.29
C THR A 128 10.45 -21.57 5.86
N ASP A 129 11.46 -20.83 6.32
CA ASP A 129 11.51 -19.37 6.17
C ASP A 129 12.14 -18.89 4.86
N ILE A 130 12.91 -19.75 4.18
CA ILE A 130 13.47 -19.43 2.87
C ILE A 130 12.70 -20.18 1.79
N PRO A 131 12.14 -19.49 0.79
CA PRO A 131 11.47 -20.13 -0.33
C PRO A 131 12.40 -21.16 -0.99
N SER A 132 11.88 -22.35 -1.28
CA SER A 132 12.61 -23.45 -1.94
C SER A 132 13.29 -23.03 -3.25
N THR A 133 12.84 -21.94 -3.88
CA THR A 133 13.49 -21.27 -5.01
C THR A 133 14.95 -20.90 -4.77
N TYR A 134 15.38 -20.66 -3.52
CA TYR A 134 16.77 -20.30 -3.19
C TYR A 134 17.56 -21.46 -2.57
N ALA A 135 16.97 -22.66 -2.48
CA ALA A 135 17.60 -23.80 -1.83
C ALA A 135 18.88 -24.27 -2.56
N ALA A 136 18.97 -24.05 -3.88
CA ALA A 136 20.15 -24.37 -4.67
C ALA A 136 21.31 -23.39 -4.44
N ASP A 137 20.99 -22.14 -4.10
CA ASP A 137 21.98 -21.05 -3.97
C ASP A 137 22.51 -20.91 -2.53
N LEU A 138 21.83 -21.51 -1.55
CA LEU A 138 22.11 -21.29 -0.14
C LEU A 138 22.57 -22.58 0.56
N ASN A 139 23.75 -22.54 1.16
CA ASN A 139 24.21 -23.58 2.06
C ASN A 139 23.62 -23.35 3.47
N ILE A 140 22.44 -23.92 3.72
CA ILE A 140 21.67 -23.76 4.95
C ILE A 140 22.49 -24.10 6.21
N LYS A 141 23.37 -25.11 6.15
CA LYS A 141 24.20 -25.53 7.29
C LYS A 141 25.20 -24.44 7.69
N ASN A 142 25.91 -23.88 6.72
CA ASN A 142 26.85 -22.79 6.96
C ASN A 142 26.14 -21.50 7.37
N LEU A 143 24.98 -21.23 6.76
CA LEU A 143 24.18 -20.05 7.04
C LEU A 143 23.70 -20.02 8.50
N LYS A 144 23.27 -21.17 9.06
CA LYS A 144 22.88 -21.27 10.48
C LYS A 144 24.04 -20.89 11.42
N VAL A 145 25.27 -21.33 11.14
CA VAL A 145 26.45 -20.97 11.92
C VAL A 145 26.79 -19.49 11.78
N GLN A 146 26.74 -18.95 10.56
CA GLN A 146 27.01 -17.54 10.29
C GLN A 146 26.01 -16.60 10.97
N LEU A 147 24.72 -16.96 11.01
CA LEU A 147 23.69 -16.18 11.70
C LEU A 147 23.88 -16.18 13.22
N GLN A 148 24.33 -17.28 13.82
CA GLN A 148 24.65 -17.31 15.25
C GLN A 148 25.79 -16.35 15.58
N VAL A 149 26.85 -16.34 14.76
CA VAL A 149 27.97 -15.38 14.93
C VAL A 149 27.48 -13.94 14.77
N LEU A 150 26.65 -13.69 13.76
CA LEU A 150 26.07 -12.37 13.50
C LEU A 150 25.22 -11.88 14.69
N SER A 151 24.40 -12.76 15.28
CA SER A 151 23.56 -12.43 16.43
C SER A 151 24.36 -11.97 17.65
N GLY A 152 25.58 -12.48 17.84
CA GLY A 152 26.48 -12.05 18.91
C GLY A 152 27.20 -10.73 18.62
N ALA A 153 27.30 -10.32 17.35
CA ALA A 153 27.96 -9.10 16.92
C ALA A 153 27.01 -7.89 16.80
N LEU A 154 25.70 -8.14 16.69
CA LEU A 154 24.69 -7.08 16.54
C LEU A 154 24.39 -6.38 17.88
N PRO A 155 24.35 -5.03 17.93
CA PRO A 155 23.98 -4.30 19.14
C PRO A 155 22.48 -4.47 19.43
N ALA A 156 22.14 -4.85 20.66
CA ALA A 156 20.77 -5.17 21.09
C ALA A 156 19.77 -4.00 21.09
N ASP A 157 20.25 -2.75 20.91
CA ASP A 157 19.53 -1.54 21.34
C ASP A 157 19.24 -0.52 20.22
N LYS A 158 19.51 -0.84 18.95
CA LYS A 158 19.23 0.04 17.80
C LYS A 158 18.36 -0.63 16.76
N THR A 159 17.57 0.16 16.02
CA THR A 159 16.86 -0.31 14.83
C THR A 159 17.87 -0.83 13.82
N VAL A 160 18.01 -2.15 13.75
CA VAL A 160 18.93 -2.82 12.84
C VAL A 160 18.33 -2.73 11.44
N THR A 161 18.87 -1.84 10.61
CA THR A 161 18.65 -1.86 9.16
C THR A 161 19.68 -2.78 8.51
N VAL A 162 19.44 -3.25 7.29
CA VAL A 162 20.44 -4.03 6.54
C VAL A 162 21.77 -3.25 6.41
N GLU A 163 21.70 -1.93 6.25
CA GLU A 163 22.88 -1.06 6.23
C GLU A 163 23.67 -1.11 7.56
N SER A 164 22.98 -1.16 8.70
CA SER A 164 23.64 -1.31 10.00
C SER A 164 24.33 -2.66 10.15
N VAL A 165 23.75 -3.74 9.62
CA VAL A 165 24.37 -5.07 9.58
C VAL A 165 25.66 -5.04 8.75
N VAL A 166 25.61 -4.40 7.57
CA VAL A 166 26.80 -4.24 6.70
C VAL A 166 27.91 -3.45 7.38
N ASN A 167 27.55 -2.40 8.14
CA ASN A 167 28.53 -1.59 8.86
C ASN A 167 29.20 -2.34 10.03
N VAL A 168 28.55 -3.34 10.62
CA VAL A 168 29.14 -4.19 11.66
C VAL A 168 30.10 -5.23 11.06
N LEU A 169 29.89 -5.61 9.80
CA LEU A 169 30.69 -6.62 9.10
C LEU A 169 31.90 -6.04 8.33
N ARG A 170 32.04 -4.72 8.27
CA ARG A 170 33.20 -4.01 7.70
C ARG A 170 34.18 -3.61 8.78
#